data_AF-A0A7S6MZI3-F1
#
_entry.id   AF-A0A7S6MZI3-F1
#
_cell.length_a   1.000
_cell.length_b   1.000
_cell.length_c   1.000
_cell.angle_alpha   90.00
_cell.angle_beta   90.00
_cell.angle_gamma   90.00
#
_symmetry.space_group_name_H-M   'P 1'
#
loop_
_entity.id
_entity.type
_entity.pdbx_description
1 polymer ?
#
loop_
_entity_poly.entity_id
_entity_poly.type
_entity_poly.pdbx_seq_one_letter_code
_entity_poly.pdbx_strand_id
1 'polypeptide(L)'
;MVGTDDKGQCLYADGGYDGMAIREMLTRKGIIPMIKDAARKNKFLTPKQEKRNKRISKVRARVEHVFASIKQRTNGLVLRCIGLVRAKAMIAFQNLTYNMERYAFLVK
;
A
#
# COMPACT_ATOMS: atom_id res chain seq x y z
N MET A 1 7.06 -3.36 -7.34
CA MET A 1 7.88 -4.47 -7.88
C MET A 1 8.50 -5.17 -6.70
N VAL A 2 8.59 -6.50 -6.75
CA VAL A 2 9.19 -7.32 -5.68
C VAL A 2 10.55 -7.80 -6.18
N GLY A 3 11.62 -7.37 -5.52
CA GLY A 3 13.01 -7.64 -5.87
C GLY A 3 13.59 -8.88 -5.17
N THR A 4 14.87 -9.15 -5.43
CA THR A 4 15.66 -10.17 -4.73
C THR A 4 16.00 -9.78 -3.30
N ASP A 5 16.11 -8.48 -3.04
CA ASP A 5 16.51 -7.90 -1.74
C ASP A 5 15.38 -7.97 -0.69
N ASP A 6 14.15 -8.24 -1.14
CA ASP A 6 12.97 -8.37 -0.27
C ASP A 6 12.90 -9.74 0.42
N LYS A 7 13.83 -10.67 0.13
CA LYS A 7 13.84 -12.01 0.70
C LYS A 7 13.83 -11.96 2.24
N GLY A 8 12.93 -12.72 2.86
CA GLY A 8 12.71 -12.74 4.31
C GLY A 8 11.81 -11.62 4.84
N GLN A 9 11.41 -10.66 4.01
CA GLN A 9 10.52 -9.57 4.43
C GLN A 9 9.04 -9.96 4.35
N CYS A 10 8.21 -9.24 5.11
CA CYS A 10 6.76 -9.36 5.07
C CYS A 10 6.16 -8.42 4.03
N LEU A 11 5.40 -8.95 3.08
CA LEU A 11 4.63 -8.14 2.12
C LEU A 11 3.19 -7.97 2.58
N TYR A 12 2.80 -6.74 2.90
CA TYR A 12 1.45 -6.39 3.34
C TYR A 12 0.57 -5.94 2.18
N ALA A 13 -0.53 -6.63 1.91
CA ALA A 13 -1.43 -6.30 0.80
C ALA A 13 -2.90 -6.46 1.14
N ASP A 14 -3.78 -5.95 0.27
CA ASP A 14 -5.22 -6.15 0.36
C ASP A 14 -5.68 -7.49 -0.19
N GLY A 15 -6.88 -7.91 0.19
CA GLY A 15 -7.50 -9.13 -0.32
C GLY A 15 -7.67 -9.14 -1.83
N GLY A 16 -7.72 -7.97 -2.49
CA GLY A 16 -7.70 -7.88 -3.95
C GLY A 16 -6.44 -8.43 -4.62
N TYR A 17 -5.33 -8.57 -3.88
CA TYR A 17 -4.08 -9.16 -4.35
C TYR A 17 -3.93 -10.63 -3.93
N ASP A 18 -4.99 -11.25 -3.40
CA ASP A 18 -4.96 -12.61 -2.89
C ASP A 18 -5.16 -13.66 -4.01
N GLY A 19 -4.18 -13.74 -4.91
CA GLY A 19 -4.13 -14.72 -6.00
C GLY A 19 -3.15 -15.86 -5.72
N MET A 20 -3.46 -17.08 -6.17
CA MET A 20 -2.56 -18.24 -6.06
C MET A 20 -1.19 -17.94 -6.69
N ALA A 21 -1.18 -17.42 -7.91
CA ALA A 21 0.06 -17.04 -8.61
C ALA A 21 0.89 -16.01 -7.83
N ILE A 22 0.24 -15.06 -7.14
CA ILE A 22 0.92 -14.05 -6.32
C ILE A 22 1.55 -14.73 -5.10
N ARG A 23 0.80 -15.58 -4.39
CA ARG A 23 1.32 -16.30 -3.22
C ARG A 23 2.49 -17.22 -3.57
N GLU A 24 2.40 -17.95 -4.68
CA GLU A 24 3.49 -18.79 -5.17
C GLU A 24 4.73 -17.99 -5.52
N MET A 25 4.54 -16.87 -6.22
CA MET A 25 5.65 -15.97 -6.57
C MET A 25 6.33 -15.41 -5.32
N LEU A 26 5.57 -14.97 -4.32
CA LEU A 26 6.12 -14.49 -3.05
C LEU A 26 6.87 -15.58 -2.31
N THR A 27 6.30 -16.79 -2.25
CA THR A 27 6.93 -17.94 -1.59
C THR A 27 8.22 -18.34 -2.28
N ARG A 28 8.25 -18.38 -3.62
CA ARG A 28 9.46 -18.67 -4.41
C ARG A 28 10.56 -17.64 -4.17
N LYS A 29 10.20 -16.38 -3.94
CA LYS A 29 11.14 -15.31 -3.59
C LYS A 29 11.51 -15.28 -2.10
N GLY A 30 10.95 -16.18 -1.28
CA GLY A 30 11.20 -16.23 0.16
C GLY A 30 10.57 -15.06 0.94
N ILE A 31 9.48 -14.51 0.44
CA ILE A 31 8.79 -13.35 1.00
C ILE A 31 7.53 -13.82 1.71
N ILE A 32 7.28 -13.29 2.90
CA ILE A 32 6.18 -13.71 3.76
C ILE A 32 4.90 -12.97 3.34
N PRO A 33 3.88 -13.65 2.79
CA PRO A 33 2.66 -12.99 2.32
C PRO A 33 1.73 -12.61 3.48
N MET A 34 1.70 -11.33 3.82
CA MET A 34 0.79 -10.72 4.80
C MET A 34 -0.41 -10.07 4.09
N ILE A 35 -1.12 -10.89 3.30
CA ILE A 35 -2.30 -10.48 2.53
C ILE A 35 -3.56 -10.67 3.36
N LYS A 36 -4.43 -9.65 3.40
CA LYS A 36 -5.72 -9.73 4.11
C LYS A 36 -6.60 -10.84 3.54
N ASP A 37 -7.25 -11.56 4.44
CA ASP A 37 -8.31 -12.49 4.07
C ASP A 37 -9.57 -11.71 3.65
N ALA A 38 -10.18 -12.09 2.53
CA ALA A 38 -11.45 -11.55 2.08
C ALA A 38 -12.61 -12.46 2.51
N ALA A 39 -13.69 -11.87 3.02
CA ALA A 39 -14.96 -12.57 3.17
C ALA A 39 -15.51 -12.93 1.77
N ARG A 40 -16.19 -14.07 1.67
CA ARG A 40 -16.81 -14.52 0.41
C ARG A 40 -18.32 -14.67 0.61
N LYS A 41 -19.07 -14.76 -0.49
CA LYS A 41 -20.50 -15.05 -0.44
C LYS A 41 -20.74 -16.31 0.41
N ASN A 42 -21.57 -16.19 1.44
CA ASN A 42 -21.87 -17.24 2.42
C ASN A 42 -20.67 -17.76 3.24
N LYS A 43 -19.55 -17.04 3.28
CA LYS A 43 -18.40 -17.38 4.12
C LYS A 43 -17.82 -16.15 4.79
N PHE A 44 -18.24 -15.95 6.03
CA PHE A 44 -17.74 -14.89 6.90
C PHE A 44 -16.29 -15.17 7.33
N LEU A 45 -15.61 -14.09 7.75
CA LEU A 45 -14.29 -14.21 8.35
C LEU A 45 -14.40 -14.86 9.72
N THR A 46 -13.49 -15.79 10.00
CA THR A 46 -13.37 -16.36 11.34
C THR A 46 -12.74 -15.34 12.30
N PRO A 47 -12.98 -15.43 13.62
CA PRO A 47 -12.35 -14.53 14.60
C PRO A 47 -10.81 -14.52 14.53
N LYS A 48 -10.20 -15.64 14.13
CA LYS A 48 -8.75 -15.74 13.90
C LYS A 48 -8.31 -14.91 12.70
N GLN A 49 -9.04 -14.98 11.59
CA GLN A 49 -8.77 -14.19 10.38
C GLN A 49 -9.00 -12.69 10.62
N GLU A 50 -10.03 -12.31 11.38
CA GLU A 50 -10.25 -10.91 11.75
C GLU A 50 -9.08 -10.34 12.57
N LYS A 51 -8.60 -11.08 13.58
CA LYS A 51 -7.42 -10.69 14.36
C LYS A 51 -6.18 -10.54 13.48
N ARG A 52 -5.96 -11.45 12.51
CA ARG A 52 -4.87 -11.36 11.53
C ARG A 52 -5.03 -10.12 10.64
N ASN A 53 -6.23 -9.91 10.08
CA ASN A 53 -6.55 -8.75 9.27
C ASN A 53 -6.34 -7.44 10.02
N LYS A 54 -6.69 -7.36 11.32
CA LYS A 54 -6.45 -6.17 12.15
C LYS A 54 -4.96 -5.84 12.26
N ARG A 55 -4.09 -6.85 12.41
CA ARG A 55 -2.63 -6.65 12.45
C ARG A 55 -2.10 -6.15 11.10
N ILE A 56 -2.58 -6.72 9.99
CA ILE A 56 -2.20 -6.31 8.63
C ILE A 56 -2.68 -4.87 8.36
N SER A 57 -3.94 -4.56 8.68
CA SER A 57 -4.52 -3.23 8.51
C SER A 57 -3.78 -2.16 9.32
N LYS A 58 -3.31 -2.46 10.55
CA LYS A 58 -2.53 -1.50 11.36
C LYS A 58 -1.26 -1.06 10.64
N VAL A 59 -0.55 -1.99 9.98
CA VAL A 59 0.65 -1.67 9.20
C VAL A 59 0.29 -0.85 7.96
N ARG A 60 -0.74 -1.28 7.22
CA ARG A 60 -1.20 -0.63 5.98
C ARG A 60 -1.75 0.77 6.18
N ALA A 61 -2.44 1.03 7.30
CA ALA A 61 -2.99 2.34 7.61
C ALA A 61 -1.94 3.46 7.52
N ARG A 62 -0.69 3.18 7.92
CA ARG A 62 0.42 4.14 7.83
C ARG A 62 0.68 4.61 6.39
N VAL A 63 0.54 3.71 5.42
CA VAL A 63 0.71 4.01 3.99
C VAL A 63 -0.57 4.63 3.42
N GLU A 64 -1.74 4.12 3.81
CA GLU A 64 -3.03 4.66 3.37
C GLU A 64 -3.23 6.12 3.82
N HIS A 65 -2.73 6.50 4.98
CA HIS A 65 -2.72 7.89 5.44
C HIS A 65 -1.93 8.82 4.52
N VAL A 66 -0.80 8.36 3.95
CA VAL A 66 -0.03 9.12 2.96
C VAL A 66 -0.90 9.42 1.74
N PHE A 67 -1.52 8.38 1.18
CA PHE A 67 -2.38 8.52 0.00
C PHE A 67 -3.63 9.35 0.27
N ALA A 68 -4.24 9.21 1.45
CA ALA A 68 -5.38 10.03 1.87
C ALA A 68 -4.98 11.51 1.97
N SER A 69 -3.81 11.80 2.54
CA SER A 69 -3.28 13.16 2.65
C SER A 69 -3.03 13.78 1.27
N ILE A 70 -2.37 13.06 0.38
CA ILE A 70 -2.13 13.49 -1.01
C ILE A 70 -3.45 13.76 -1.74
N LYS A 71 -4.42 12.85 -1.61
CA LYS A 71 -5.75 12.98 -2.24
C LYS A 71 -6.50 14.22 -1.73
N GLN A 72 -6.47 14.48 -0.43
CA GLN A 72 -7.14 15.64 0.18
C GLN A 72 -6.48 16.97 -0.22
N ARG A 73 -5.14 17.05 -0.17
CA ARG A 73 -4.41 18.31 -0.36
C ARG A 73 -4.36 18.78 -1.81
N THR A 74 -4.52 17.87 -2.76
CA THR A 74 -4.23 18.18 -4.18
C THR A 74 -5.47 18.18 -5.06
N ASN A 75 -6.64 18.40 -4.45
CA ASN A 75 -7.93 18.41 -5.14
C ASN A 75 -8.19 17.11 -5.95
N GLY A 76 -7.76 15.96 -5.41
CA GLY A 76 -7.81 14.65 -6.06
C GLY A 76 -6.51 14.24 -6.75
N LEU A 77 -6.43 12.96 -7.17
CA LEU A 77 -5.31 12.40 -7.97
C LEU A 77 -5.39 12.83 -9.45
N VAL A 78 -6.00 13.99 -9.74
CA VAL A 78 -6.30 14.41 -11.11
C VAL A 78 -5.19 15.32 -11.63
N LEU A 79 -4.48 14.85 -12.65
CA LEU A 79 -3.49 15.63 -13.38
C LEU A 79 -4.13 16.18 -14.65
N ARG A 80 -4.06 17.50 -14.85
CA ARG A 80 -4.58 18.18 -16.06
C ARG A 80 -3.49 18.51 -17.08
N CYS A 81 -2.24 18.15 -16.80
CA CYS A 81 -1.11 18.46 -17.66
C CYS A 81 -1.05 17.55 -18.90
N ILE A 82 -0.63 18.11 -20.03
CA ILE A 82 -0.40 17.36 -21.27
C ILE A 82 1.05 16.84 -21.31
N GLY A 83 1.19 15.54 -21.55
CA GLY A 83 2.47 14.87 -21.73
C GLY A 83 2.96 14.13 -20.48
N LEU A 84 3.48 12.92 -20.70
CA LEU A 84 3.89 11.99 -19.65
C LEU A 84 5.05 12.52 -18.80
N VAL A 85 5.96 13.29 -19.39
CA VAL A 85 7.08 13.93 -18.67
C VAL A 85 6.56 14.92 -17.62
N ARG A 86 5.59 15.77 -18.00
CA ARG A 86 4.97 16.73 -17.07
C ARG A 86 4.18 16.02 -15.98
N ALA A 87 3.41 14.99 -16.35
CA ALA A 87 2.67 14.20 -15.37
C ALA A 87 3.59 13.56 -14.32
N LYS A 88 4.72 12.98 -14.76
CA LYS A 88 5.74 12.44 -13.85
C LYS A 88 6.32 13.50 -12.93
N ALA A 89 6.67 14.67 -13.46
CA ALA A 89 7.20 15.77 -12.66
C ALA A 89 6.20 16.27 -11.61
N MET A 90 4.92 16.41 -11.99
CA MET A 90 3.85 16.81 -11.06
C MET A 90 3.67 15.81 -9.92
N ILE A 91 3.66 14.51 -10.22
CA ILE A 91 3.60 13.45 -9.19
C ILE A 91 4.82 13.52 -8.27
N ALA A 92 6.01 13.74 -8.84
CA ALA A 92 7.24 13.86 -8.06
C ALA A 92 7.20 15.05 -7.10
N PHE A 93 6.75 16.23 -7.55
CA PHE A 93 6.57 17.40 -6.68
C PHE A 93 5.55 17.15 -5.59
N GLN A 94 4.43 16.51 -5.91
CA GLN A 94 3.40 16.18 -4.93
C GLN A 94 3.93 15.24 -3.82
N ASN A 95 4.71 14.23 -4.19
CA ASN A 95 5.38 13.36 -3.22
C ASN A 95 6.43 14.11 -2.39
N LEU A 96 7.19 15.02 -3.02
CA LEU A 96 8.19 15.84 -2.34
C LEU A 96 7.54 16.74 -1.28
N THR A 97 6.48 17.46 -1.64
CA THR A 97 5.73 18.32 -0.73
C THR A 97 5.21 17.53 0.46
N TYR A 98 4.60 16.36 0.23
CA TYR A 98 4.15 15.49 1.32
C TYR A 98 5.30 15.11 2.27
N ASN A 99 6.46 14.73 1.73
CA ASN A 99 7.62 14.36 2.54
C ASN A 99 8.17 15.54 3.35
N MET A 100 8.23 16.75 2.78
CA MET A 100 8.67 17.96 3.50
C MET A 100 7.72 18.31 4.65
N GLU A 101 6.41 18.28 4.40
CA GLU A 101 5.39 18.56 5.42
C GLU A 101 5.42 17.51 6.54
N ARG A 102 5.56 16.23 6.16
CA ARG A 102 5.70 15.14 7.14
C ARG A 102 6.97 15.29 7.97
N TYR A 103 8.09 15.67 7.36
CA TYR A 103 9.34 15.93 8.07
C TYR A 103 9.17 17.06 9.09
N ALA A 104 8.60 18.18 8.66
CA ALA A 104 8.32 19.31 9.55
C ALA A 104 7.42 18.93 10.73
N PHE A 105 6.47 18.02 10.53
CA PHE A 105 5.64 17.48 11.62
C PHE A 105 6.41 16.55 12.58
N LEU A 106 7.36 15.75 12.08
CA LEU A 106 8.10 14.76 12.88
C LEU A 106 9.27 15.35 13.67
N VAL A 107 9.85 16.46 13.21
CA VAL A 107 11.00 17.12 13.84
C VAL A 107 10.57 18.19 14.85
N LYS A 108 9.27 18.50 14.90
CA LYS A 108 8.66 19.39 15.87
C LYS A 108 8.42 18.67 17.19
#